data_AF-A0A2V8EDC2-F1
#
_entry.id   AF-A0A2V8EDC2-F1
#
_cell.length_a   1.000
_cell.length_b   1.000
_cell.length_c   1.000
_cell.angle_alpha   90.00
_cell.angle_beta   90.00
_cell.angle_gamma   90.00
#
_symmetry.space_group_name_H-M   'P 1'
#
loop_
_entity.id
_entity.type
_entity.pdbx_description
1 polymer ?
#
loop_
_entity_poly.entity_id
_entity_poly.type
_entity_poly.pdbx_seq_one_letter_code
_entity_poly.pdbx_strand_id
1 'polypeptide(L)'
;MRNTTLVILFGVLLSIPVSANQGRKSFVENWQGKRVAIKRTLFTLVYDEHGRVGKTSRNKREGLTVVTPSNGVFLRFDGRDSEEDIVSADPDQIIDQVNVAYRRTSSLDIGFFQRIEPTVVARYEPGGMLVVKQVRIDRDRVRLTFAKTGDDEPATDEVATELTIQWPIPLSSGLTERPQIEALIRQFVYTIIDTR
;
A
#
# COMPACT_ATOMS: atom_id res chain seq x y z
N MET A 1 19.68 30.43 -65.99
CA MET A 1 18.62 29.47 -65.63
C MET A 1 18.87 29.03 -64.19
N ARG A 2 18.07 29.52 -63.23
CA ARG A 2 18.19 29.21 -61.79
C ARG A 2 17.18 28.10 -61.45
N ASN A 3 17.66 26.91 -61.17
CA ASN A 3 16.85 25.83 -60.60
C ASN A 3 16.94 25.92 -59.08
N THR A 4 15.83 26.26 -58.43
CA THR A 4 15.72 26.31 -56.96
C THR A 4 14.87 25.12 -56.53
N THR A 5 15.52 24.05 -56.08
CA THR A 5 14.87 22.86 -55.53
C THR A 5 14.51 23.15 -54.07
N LEU A 6 13.21 23.27 -53.78
CA LEU A 6 12.66 23.41 -52.43
C LEU A 6 12.47 22.02 -51.82
N VAL A 7 13.26 21.67 -50.81
CA VAL A 7 13.09 20.43 -50.03
C VAL A 7 12.12 20.71 -48.88
N ILE A 8 10.93 20.13 -48.94
CA ILE A 8 9.93 20.19 -47.86
C ILE A 8 10.24 19.06 -46.87
N LEU A 9 10.75 19.43 -45.69
CA LEU A 9 11.01 18.51 -44.59
C LEU A 9 9.70 18.24 -43.83
N PHE A 10 9.16 17.03 -43.95
CA PHE A 10 7.98 16.58 -43.20
C PHE A 10 8.37 16.33 -41.73
N GLY A 11 8.01 17.26 -40.84
CA GLY A 11 8.17 17.09 -39.38
C GLY A 11 7.09 16.16 -38.82
N VAL A 12 7.46 14.93 -38.47
CA VAL A 12 6.61 14.02 -37.70
C VAL A 12 6.59 14.51 -36.24
N LEU A 13 5.53 15.22 -35.86
CA LEU A 13 5.22 15.56 -34.48
C LEU A 13 4.79 14.29 -33.73
N LEU A 14 5.73 13.67 -33.03
CA LEU A 14 5.43 12.63 -32.03
C LEU A 14 4.63 13.27 -30.89
N SER A 15 3.31 13.15 -30.97
CA SER A 15 2.39 13.55 -29.89
C SER A 15 2.51 12.52 -28.77
N ILE A 16 3.28 12.85 -27.73
CA ILE A 16 3.38 12.02 -26.52
C ILE A 16 2.04 12.17 -25.77
N PRO A 17 1.29 11.08 -25.50
CA PRO A 17 -0.05 11.20 -24.91
C PRO A 17 0.02 11.65 -23.45
N VAL A 18 -0.31 12.92 -23.20
CA VAL A 18 -0.48 13.54 -21.87
C VAL A 18 -1.57 12.85 -21.02
N SER A 19 -2.44 12.06 -21.65
CA SER A 19 -3.57 11.38 -21.01
C SER A 19 -3.18 10.27 -20.03
N ALA A 20 -2.02 9.63 -20.20
CA ALA A 20 -1.62 8.47 -19.39
C ALA A 20 -1.44 8.81 -17.90
N ASN A 21 -0.98 10.02 -17.56
CA ASN A 21 -0.73 10.37 -16.15
C ASN A 21 -2.00 10.88 -15.42
N GLN A 22 -3.05 11.23 -16.17
CA GLN A 22 -4.28 11.82 -15.62
C GLN A 22 -5.12 10.80 -14.84
N GLY A 23 -5.17 9.55 -15.30
CA GLY A 23 -5.91 8.48 -14.62
C GLY A 23 -5.42 8.21 -13.20
N ARG A 24 -4.10 8.01 -13.04
CA ARG A 24 -3.45 7.80 -11.73
C ARG A 24 -3.63 8.98 -10.78
N LYS A 25 -3.39 10.21 -11.27
CA LYS A 25 -3.59 11.43 -10.48
C LYS A 25 -5.02 11.57 -9.99
N SER A 26 -6.00 11.42 -10.89
CA SER A 26 -7.41 11.50 -10.53
C SER A 26 -7.84 10.42 -9.54
N PHE A 27 -7.24 9.22 -9.61
CA PHE A 27 -7.52 8.16 -8.64
C PHE A 27 -7.03 8.55 -7.24
N VAL A 28 -5.80 9.05 -7.11
CA VAL A 28 -5.25 9.52 -5.83
C VAL A 28 -6.10 10.65 -5.25
N GLU A 29 -6.42 11.67 -6.04
CA GLU A 29 -7.26 12.81 -5.62
C GLU A 29 -8.68 12.38 -5.19
N ASN A 30 -9.21 11.32 -5.81
CA ASN A 30 -10.53 10.80 -5.48
C ASN A 30 -10.58 9.98 -4.19
N TRP A 31 -9.44 9.57 -3.63
CA TRP A 31 -9.38 8.72 -2.44
C TRP A 31 -8.67 9.37 -1.27
N GLN A 32 -7.54 10.05 -1.51
CA GLN A 32 -6.75 10.67 -0.46
C GLN A 32 -7.55 11.76 0.28
N GLY A 33 -7.42 11.79 1.60
CA GLY A 33 -8.17 12.67 2.50
C GLY A 33 -9.61 12.24 2.78
N LYS A 34 -10.12 11.18 2.14
CA LYS A 34 -11.51 10.75 2.39
C LYS A 34 -11.65 10.05 3.72
N ARG A 35 -12.73 10.42 4.43
CA ARG A 35 -13.27 9.65 5.54
C ARG A 35 -13.96 8.41 5.02
N VAL A 36 -13.60 7.27 5.60
CA VAL A 36 -14.17 5.98 5.25
C VAL A 36 -14.54 5.21 6.50
N ALA A 37 -15.60 4.42 6.39
CA ALA A 37 -15.97 3.45 7.39
C ALA A 37 -15.57 2.05 6.93
N ILE A 38 -15.07 1.25 7.86
CA ILE A 38 -14.66 -0.13 7.59
C ILE A 38 -15.91 -1.02 7.40
N LYS A 39 -15.91 -1.86 6.37
CA LYS A 39 -16.91 -2.91 6.13
C LYS A 39 -16.42 -4.30 6.49
N ARG A 40 -15.13 -4.55 6.31
CA ARG A 40 -14.47 -5.83 6.57
C ARG A 40 -13.20 -5.58 7.34
N THR A 41 -12.90 -6.46 8.30
CA THR A 41 -11.76 -6.31 9.20
C THR A 41 -10.47 -6.10 8.43
N LEU A 42 -9.70 -5.08 8.82
CA LEU A 42 -8.33 -4.87 8.37
C LEU A 42 -7.36 -5.27 9.48
N PHE A 43 -6.24 -5.86 9.11
CA PHE A 43 -5.23 -6.35 10.05
C PHE A 43 -3.95 -5.53 9.91
N THR A 44 -3.31 -5.25 11.05
CA THR A 44 -2.03 -4.54 11.11
C THR A 44 -1.10 -5.28 12.05
N LEU A 45 0.11 -5.58 11.60
CA LEU A 45 1.17 -6.02 12.50
C LEU A 45 1.75 -4.80 13.21
N VAL A 46 1.77 -4.83 14.54
CA VAL A 46 2.54 -3.90 15.38
C VAL A 46 3.80 -4.62 15.82
N TYR A 47 4.95 -3.99 15.61
CA TYR A 47 6.24 -4.60 15.90
C TYR A 47 7.29 -3.56 16.32
N ASP A 48 8.32 -4.02 17.02
CA ASP A 48 9.53 -3.26 17.28
C ASP A 48 10.61 -3.64 16.27
N GLU A 49 11.26 -2.63 15.71
CA GLU A 49 12.32 -2.79 14.73
C GLU A 49 13.66 -2.39 15.35
N HIS A 50 14.52 -3.38 15.57
CA HIS A 50 15.88 -3.17 16.05
C HIS A 50 16.81 -3.01 14.86
N GLY A 51 17.25 -1.79 14.63
CA GLY A 51 18.14 -1.45 13.54
C GLY A 51 19.59 -1.83 13.81
N ARG A 52 20.36 -1.85 12.72
CA ARG A 52 21.76 -2.22 12.63
C ARG A 52 22.69 -1.51 13.64
N VAL A 53 22.45 -0.25 13.97
CA VAL A 53 23.31 0.58 14.84
C VAL A 53 22.74 0.74 16.26
N GLY A 54 21.96 -0.24 16.72
CA GLY A 54 21.35 -0.23 18.06
C GLY A 54 20.14 0.70 18.21
N LYS A 55 19.77 1.46 17.16
CA LYS A 55 18.54 2.24 17.16
C LYS A 55 17.34 1.31 17.09
N THR A 56 16.50 1.34 18.11
CA THR A 56 15.22 0.62 18.13
C THR A 56 14.11 1.58 17.77
N SER A 57 13.36 1.29 16.72
CA SER A 57 12.11 1.97 16.38
C SER A 57 10.95 1.16 16.93
N ARG A 58 10.28 1.69 17.95
CA ARG A 58 9.19 0.98 18.63
C ARG A 58 7.84 1.24 17.98
N ASN A 59 6.92 0.30 18.15
CA ASN A 59 5.52 0.41 17.73
C ASN A 59 5.36 0.77 16.24
N LYS A 60 6.22 0.21 15.39
CA LYS A 60 6.02 0.25 13.94
C LYS A 60 4.73 -0.48 13.60
N ARG A 61 4.06 -0.03 12.55
CA ARG A 61 2.78 -0.56 12.09
C ARG A 61 2.85 -0.85 10.61
N GLU A 62 2.42 -2.05 10.22
CA GLU A 62 2.34 -2.47 8.83
C GLU A 62 1.00 -3.15 8.55
N GLY A 63 0.24 -2.61 7.60
CA GLY A 63 -1.03 -3.20 7.20
C GLY A 63 -0.82 -4.52 6.47
N LEU A 64 -1.49 -5.57 6.92
CA LEU A 64 -1.33 -6.93 6.41
C LEU A 64 -2.32 -7.27 5.31
N THR A 65 -3.47 -6.60 5.25
CA THR A 65 -4.57 -7.01 4.38
C THR A 65 -4.23 -6.79 2.91
N VAL A 66 -4.13 -7.89 2.16
CA VAL A 66 -3.96 -7.89 0.70
C VAL A 66 -5.20 -8.51 0.06
N VAL A 67 -5.68 -7.88 -1.00
CA VAL A 67 -6.74 -8.42 -1.86
C VAL A 67 -6.27 -8.47 -3.31
N THR A 68 -6.62 -9.56 -3.98
CA THR A 68 -6.39 -9.79 -5.41
C THR A 68 -7.71 -10.05 -6.11
N PRO A 69 -7.84 -9.73 -7.41
CA PRO A 69 -9.01 -10.10 -8.20
C PRO A 69 -9.23 -11.62 -8.29
N SER A 70 -8.15 -12.40 -8.32
CA SER A 70 -8.20 -13.85 -8.62
C SER A 70 -8.11 -14.75 -7.40
N ASN A 71 -7.35 -14.36 -6.37
CA ASN A 71 -7.01 -15.24 -5.24
C ASN A 71 -7.70 -14.81 -3.94
N GLY A 72 -8.62 -13.84 -4.00
CA GLY A 72 -9.34 -13.35 -2.84
C GLY A 72 -8.45 -12.54 -1.89
N VAL A 73 -8.60 -12.78 -0.59
CA VAL A 73 -8.01 -11.99 0.49
C VAL A 73 -7.04 -12.83 1.30
N PHE A 74 -5.86 -12.29 1.59
CA PHE A 74 -4.86 -12.91 2.46
C PHE A 74 -4.10 -11.83 3.24
N LEU A 75 -3.28 -12.27 4.20
CA LEU A 75 -2.39 -11.42 4.98
C LEU A 75 -0.98 -11.53 4.44
N ARG A 76 -0.30 -10.40 4.29
CA ARG A 76 1.11 -10.35 3.91
C ARG A 76 1.87 -9.33 4.73
N PHE A 77 3.00 -9.74 5.27
CA PHE A 77 4.03 -8.85 5.77
C PHE A 77 5.14 -8.76 4.72
N ASP A 78 5.46 -7.56 4.23
CA ASP A 78 6.48 -7.40 3.20
C ASP A 78 7.88 -7.56 3.84
N GLY A 79 8.71 -8.44 3.27
CA GLY A 79 10.02 -8.77 3.81
C GLY A 79 10.99 -7.57 3.85
N ARG A 80 11.95 -7.60 4.80
CA ARG A 80 13.02 -6.61 4.99
C ARG A 80 14.38 -7.31 4.87
N ASP A 81 15.40 -6.56 4.46
CA ASP A 81 16.82 -6.97 4.55
C ASP A 81 17.15 -8.37 3.98
N SER A 82 16.49 -8.75 2.88
CA SER A 82 16.62 -10.03 2.14
C SER A 82 15.72 -11.17 2.62
N GLU A 83 14.90 -10.96 3.64
CA GLU A 83 13.84 -11.91 3.98
C GLU A 83 12.71 -11.85 2.94
N GLU A 84 12.09 -13.00 2.69
CA GLU A 84 10.96 -13.13 1.77
C GLU A 84 9.67 -12.54 2.37
N ASP A 85 8.71 -12.22 1.49
CA ASP A 85 7.37 -11.83 1.92
C ASP A 85 6.70 -12.98 2.68
N ILE A 86 6.14 -12.69 3.85
CA ILE A 86 5.48 -13.67 4.70
C ILE A 86 3.98 -13.60 4.44
N VAL A 87 3.36 -14.73 4.04
CA VAL A 87 1.95 -14.79 3.63
C VAL A 87 1.19 -15.83 4.45
N SER A 88 0.05 -15.44 4.99
CA SER A 88 -0.87 -16.36 5.69
C SER A 88 -2.33 -15.95 5.53
N ALA A 89 -3.24 -16.87 5.79
CA ALA A 89 -4.67 -16.58 5.97
C ALA A 89 -5.01 -16.23 7.42
N ASP A 90 -4.15 -16.59 8.37
CA ASP A 90 -4.38 -16.48 9.81
C ASP A 90 -3.45 -15.41 10.43
N PRO A 91 -3.99 -14.40 11.12
CA PRO A 91 -3.21 -13.40 11.84
C PRO A 91 -2.17 -13.98 12.82
N ASP A 92 -2.52 -15.05 13.54
CA ASP A 92 -1.64 -15.60 14.57
C ASP A 92 -0.42 -16.29 13.93
N GLN A 93 -0.65 -16.96 12.80
CA GLN A 93 0.43 -17.55 12.02
C GLN A 93 1.40 -16.50 11.45
N ILE A 94 0.95 -15.28 11.14
CA ILE A 94 1.86 -14.20 10.71
C ILE A 94 2.84 -13.86 11.83
N ILE A 95 2.38 -13.74 13.07
CA ILE A 95 3.27 -13.45 14.22
C ILE A 95 4.32 -14.55 14.33
N ASP A 96 3.91 -15.82 14.30
CA ASP A 96 4.81 -16.95 14.43
C ASP A 96 5.83 -17.00 13.28
N GLN A 97 5.38 -16.79 12.04
CA GLN A 97 6.26 -16.81 10.88
C GLN A 97 7.25 -15.64 10.89
N VAL A 98 6.82 -14.43 11.27
CA VAL A 98 7.73 -13.28 11.42
C VAL A 98 8.73 -13.54 12.55
N ASN A 99 8.29 -14.10 13.67
CA ASN A 99 9.19 -14.49 14.76
C ASN A 99 10.23 -15.52 14.33
N VAL A 100 9.87 -16.46 13.45
CA VAL A 100 10.80 -17.47 12.92
C VAL A 100 11.76 -16.86 11.90
N ALA A 101 11.25 -16.10 10.92
CA ALA A 101 12.06 -15.49 9.86
C ALA A 101 13.09 -14.50 10.41
N TYR A 102 12.69 -13.68 11.39
CA TYR A 102 13.57 -12.69 12.00
C TYR A 102 14.21 -13.18 13.32
N ARG A 103 14.05 -14.47 13.66
CA ARG A 103 14.85 -15.12 14.71
C ARG A 103 16.23 -15.39 14.16
N ARG A 104 17.27 -14.80 14.75
CA ARG A 104 18.63 -15.31 14.58
C ARG A 104 19.14 -16.01 15.83
N THR A 105 19.67 -17.20 15.59
CA THR A 105 20.44 -18.04 16.52
C THR A 105 21.74 -17.33 16.84
N SER A 106 22.00 -17.14 18.13
CA SER A 106 23.02 -16.26 18.72
C SER A 106 24.49 -16.60 18.42
N SER A 107 24.80 -17.50 17.47
CA SER A 107 26.10 -18.17 17.52
C SER A 107 27.18 -17.68 16.56
N LEU A 108 26.92 -17.09 15.39
CA LEU A 108 28.03 -16.89 14.42
C LEU A 108 28.02 -15.64 13.51
N ASP A 109 27.00 -14.78 13.52
CA ASP A 109 27.00 -13.58 12.68
C ASP A 109 27.26 -12.30 13.49
N ILE A 110 28.53 -11.92 13.60
CA ILE A 110 28.97 -10.60 14.02
C ILE A 110 28.72 -9.65 12.85
N GLY A 111 27.45 -9.28 12.64
CA GLY A 111 27.02 -8.46 11.52
C GLY A 111 25.85 -7.57 11.91
N PHE A 112 25.80 -6.38 11.32
CA PHE A 112 24.74 -5.40 11.46
C PHE A 112 23.40 -5.97 10.93
N PHE A 113 22.57 -6.59 11.77
CA PHE A 113 21.27 -7.15 11.36
C PHE A 113 20.08 -6.32 11.85
N GLN A 114 19.01 -6.32 11.06
CA GLN A 114 17.70 -5.80 11.45
C GLN A 114 16.91 -6.94 12.12
N ARG A 115 16.49 -6.75 13.37
CA ARG A 115 15.57 -7.67 14.05
C ARG A 115 14.18 -7.06 14.11
N ILE A 116 13.18 -7.86 13.78
CA ILE A 116 11.77 -7.50 13.88
C ILE A 116 11.18 -8.33 15.01
N GLU A 117 10.56 -7.65 15.97
CA GLU A 117 9.90 -8.26 17.12
C GLU A 117 8.39 -7.96 17.05
N PRO A 118 7.59 -8.88 16.48
CA PRO A 118 6.14 -8.83 16.53
C PRO A 118 5.61 -8.63 17.95
N THR A 119 4.82 -7.59 18.16
CA THR A 119 4.18 -7.32 19.44
C THR A 119 2.76 -7.85 19.44
N VAL A 120 1.96 -7.48 18.42
CA VAL A 120 0.55 -7.86 18.31
C VAL A 120 0.04 -7.64 16.89
N VAL A 121 -0.99 -8.39 16.48
CA VAL A 121 -1.81 -8.03 15.32
C VAL A 121 -3.02 -7.22 15.78
N ALA A 122 -3.04 -5.94 15.45
CA ALA A 122 -4.19 -5.08 15.66
C ALA A 122 -5.29 -5.36 14.64
N ARG A 123 -6.54 -5.36 15.10
CA ARG A 123 -7.73 -5.59 14.29
C ARG A 123 -8.57 -4.32 14.21
N TYR A 124 -8.92 -3.94 13.00
CA TYR A 124 -9.77 -2.79 12.72
C TYR A 124 -11.11 -3.29 12.22
N GLU A 125 -12.09 -3.34 13.13
CA GLU A 125 -13.37 -4.00 12.89
C GLU A 125 -14.36 -3.16 12.07
N PRO A 126 -15.37 -3.80 11.45
CA PRO A 126 -16.44 -3.10 10.74
C PRO A 126 -17.12 -2.01 11.57
N GLY A 127 -17.44 -0.89 10.93
CA GLY A 127 -18.00 0.31 11.58
C GLY A 127 -16.94 1.29 12.09
N GLY A 128 -15.69 0.89 12.24
CA GLY A 128 -14.60 1.80 12.61
C GLY A 128 -14.34 2.86 11.54
N MET A 129 -14.04 4.09 11.97
CA MET A 129 -13.82 5.24 11.10
C MET A 129 -12.33 5.51 10.88
N LEU A 130 -11.95 5.68 9.62
CA LEU A 130 -10.59 5.96 9.20
C LEU A 130 -10.55 7.09 8.18
N VAL A 131 -9.38 7.71 8.02
CA VAL A 131 -9.10 8.63 6.91
C VAL A 131 -8.05 7.99 6.00
N VAL A 132 -8.28 8.05 4.69
CA VAL A 132 -7.27 7.65 3.70
C VAL A 132 -6.17 8.70 3.70
N LYS A 133 -5.06 8.44 4.42
CA LYS A 133 -3.95 9.38 4.54
C LYS A 133 -3.15 9.48 3.25
N GLN A 134 -2.89 8.35 2.62
CA GLN A 134 -2.06 8.27 1.42
C GLN A 134 -2.57 7.19 0.48
N VAL A 135 -2.44 7.45 -0.82
CA VAL A 135 -2.67 6.47 -1.87
C VAL A 135 -1.39 6.32 -2.68
N ARG A 136 -0.86 5.11 -2.74
CA ARG A 136 0.35 4.78 -3.50
C ARG A 136 -0.01 3.81 -4.62
N ILE A 137 0.45 4.11 -5.83
CA ILE A 137 0.27 3.25 -7.00
C ILE A 137 1.67 2.83 -7.46
N ASP A 138 2.01 1.58 -7.21
CA ASP A 138 3.23 0.95 -7.69
C ASP A 138 2.98 0.29 -9.07
N ARG A 139 3.91 -0.54 -9.55
CA ARG A 139 3.80 -1.20 -10.86
C ARG A 139 2.59 -2.14 -10.91
N ASP A 140 2.35 -2.89 -9.87
CA ASP A 140 1.39 -4.00 -9.78
C ASP A 140 0.55 -3.94 -8.49
N ARG A 141 0.70 -2.89 -7.69
CA ARG A 141 0.03 -2.74 -6.39
C ARG A 141 -0.58 -1.35 -6.26
N VAL A 142 -1.74 -1.27 -5.61
CA VAL A 142 -2.30 -0.02 -5.08
C VAL A 142 -2.42 -0.15 -3.58
N ARG A 143 -1.81 0.75 -2.82
CA ARG A 143 -1.88 0.78 -1.36
C ARG A 143 -2.66 2.00 -0.89
N LEU A 144 -3.61 1.77 0.00
CA LEU A 144 -4.30 2.80 0.75
C LEU A 144 -3.79 2.73 2.19
N THR A 145 -3.10 3.78 2.62
CA THR A 145 -2.66 3.93 4.01
C THR A 145 -3.71 4.72 4.75
N PHE A 146 -4.17 4.19 5.88
CA PHE A 146 -5.21 4.78 6.69
C PHE A 146 -4.65 5.33 8.00
N ALA A 147 -5.20 6.46 8.45
CA ALA A 147 -4.98 7.00 9.79
C ALA A 147 -6.29 6.92 10.59
N LYS A 148 -6.18 6.89 11.92
CA LYS A 148 -7.36 7.00 12.79
C LYS A 148 -7.93 8.42 12.69
N THR A 149 -9.25 8.51 12.74
CA THR A 149 -9.94 9.80 12.90
C THR A 149 -9.95 10.09 14.41
N GLY A 150 -9.40 11.21 14.85
CA GLY A 150 -9.69 11.71 16.20
C GLY A 150 -11.11 12.27 16.23
N ASP A 151 -11.83 12.14 17.35
CA ASP A 151 -13.23 12.56 17.43
C ASP A 151 -13.42 14.06 17.17
N ASP A 152 -12.38 14.90 17.38
CA ASP A 152 -12.38 16.33 17.03
C ASP A 152 -11.01 16.86 16.55
N GLU A 153 -10.02 15.99 16.35
CA GLU A 153 -8.67 16.38 15.93
C GLU A 153 -8.37 15.96 14.47
N PRO A 154 -7.55 16.74 13.74
CA PRO A 154 -7.06 16.30 12.44
C PRO A 154 -6.43 14.91 12.57
N ALA A 155 -6.63 14.08 11.54
CA ALA A 155 -6.10 12.71 11.53
C ALA A 155 -4.64 12.71 12.00
N THR A 156 -4.33 11.89 13.00
CA THR A 156 -2.97 11.85 13.55
C THR A 156 -2.00 11.42 12.46
N ASP A 157 -0.75 11.88 12.56
CA ASP A 157 0.27 11.47 11.59
C ASP A 157 0.62 9.98 11.67
N GLU A 158 0.10 9.26 12.68
CA GLU A 158 0.33 7.84 12.88
C GLU A 158 -0.50 6.99 11.91
N VAL A 159 0.18 6.11 11.17
CA VAL A 159 -0.48 5.12 10.31
C VAL A 159 -1.21 4.10 11.18
N ALA A 160 -2.50 3.91 10.93
CA ALA A 160 -3.31 2.93 11.64
C ALA A 160 -3.20 1.54 10.99
N THR A 161 -3.45 1.46 9.69
CA THR A 161 -3.47 0.24 8.89
C THR A 161 -3.32 0.56 7.40
N GLU A 162 -3.17 -0.48 6.58
CA GLU A 162 -3.10 -0.38 5.13
C GLU A 162 -3.98 -1.44 4.47
N LEU A 163 -4.52 -1.11 3.29
CA LEU A 163 -5.14 -2.06 2.38
C LEU A 163 -4.33 -2.09 1.08
N THR A 164 -3.86 -3.27 0.72
CA THR A 164 -3.15 -3.47 -0.55
C THR A 164 -4.04 -4.19 -1.55
N ILE A 165 -4.24 -3.56 -2.71
CA ILE A 165 -4.81 -4.21 -3.89
C ILE A 165 -3.63 -4.70 -4.75
N GLN A 166 -3.46 -6.01 -4.82
CA GLN A 166 -2.42 -6.65 -5.64
C GLN A 166 -3.01 -7.05 -6.99
N TRP A 167 -2.41 -6.57 -8.07
CA TRP A 167 -2.79 -6.90 -9.44
C TRP A 167 -1.89 -8.01 -9.99
N PRO A 168 -2.41 -8.94 -10.81
CA PRO A 168 -1.62 -10.08 -11.34
C PRO A 168 -0.63 -9.68 -12.43
N ILE A 169 -0.83 -8.53 -13.07
CA ILE A 169 0.05 -7.97 -14.10
C ILE A 169 0.34 -6.50 -13.79
N PRO A 170 1.37 -5.89 -14.39
CA PRO A 170 1.59 -4.46 -14.25
C PRO A 170 0.35 -3.65 -14.64
N LEU A 171 -0.02 -2.71 -13.78
CA LEU A 171 -1.09 -1.74 -14.01
C LEU A 171 -0.74 -0.90 -15.24
N SER A 172 -1.76 -0.66 -16.05
CA SER A 172 -1.64 0.27 -17.18
C SER A 172 -1.15 1.65 -16.72
N SER A 173 -0.48 2.37 -17.61
CA SER A 173 -0.05 3.75 -17.32
C SER A 173 -1.25 4.66 -17.01
N GLY A 174 -2.31 4.53 -17.80
CA GLY A 174 -3.60 5.24 -17.65
C GLY A 174 -4.52 4.75 -16.52
N LEU A 175 -4.15 3.68 -15.81
CA LEU A 175 -4.97 3.03 -14.78
C LEU A 175 -6.38 2.63 -15.29
N THR A 176 -6.45 1.94 -16.42
CA THR A 176 -7.70 1.37 -16.98
C THR A 176 -8.38 0.38 -16.06
N GLU A 177 -7.63 -0.22 -15.13
CA GLU A 177 -8.09 -1.15 -14.09
C GLU A 177 -8.82 -0.44 -12.93
N ARG A 178 -8.86 0.90 -12.95
CA ARG A 178 -9.44 1.73 -11.90
C ARG A 178 -10.81 1.26 -11.42
N PRO A 179 -11.81 0.98 -12.28
CA PRO A 179 -13.14 0.56 -11.81
C PRO A 179 -13.09 -0.71 -10.96
N GLN A 180 -12.27 -1.68 -11.36
CA GLN A 180 -12.11 -2.95 -10.64
C GLN A 180 -11.35 -2.75 -9.33
N ILE A 181 -10.29 -1.93 -9.33
CA ILE A 181 -9.56 -1.56 -8.10
C ILE A 181 -10.50 -0.88 -7.11
N GLU A 182 -11.30 0.08 -7.55
CA GLU A 182 -12.30 0.74 -6.70
C GLU A 182 -13.35 -0.24 -6.17
N ALA A 183 -13.80 -1.19 -6.99
CA ALA A 183 -14.73 -2.22 -6.57
C ALA A 183 -14.13 -3.09 -5.44
N LEU A 184 -12.85 -3.48 -5.55
CA LEU A 184 -12.14 -4.21 -4.51
C LEU A 184 -11.99 -3.39 -3.22
N ILE A 185 -11.60 -2.12 -3.32
CA ILE A 185 -11.53 -1.22 -2.16
C ILE A 185 -12.90 -1.12 -1.45
N ARG A 186 -13.99 -1.00 -2.23
CA ARG A 186 -15.35 -0.87 -1.72
C ARG A 186 -15.89 -2.12 -1.03
N GLN A 187 -15.21 -3.27 -1.14
CA GLN A 187 -15.50 -4.45 -0.33
C GLN A 187 -15.04 -4.27 1.13
N PHE A 188 -14.00 -3.47 1.35
CA PHE A 188 -13.41 -3.27 2.68
C PHE A 188 -13.81 -1.97 3.33
N VAL A 189 -14.10 -0.93 2.55
CA VAL A 189 -14.46 0.38 3.08
C VAL A 189 -15.59 1.02 2.28
N TYR A 190 -16.29 2.00 2.86
CA TYR A 190 -17.13 2.94 2.10
C TYR A 190 -16.81 4.36 2.50
N THR A 191 -16.89 5.27 1.53
CA THR A 191 -16.83 6.70 1.79
C THR A 191 -18.07 7.12 2.57
N ILE A 192 -17.83 7.86 3.64
CA ILE A 192 -18.91 8.55 4.37
C ILE A 192 -19.15 9.84 3.62
N ILE A 193 -20.37 10.03 3.15
CA ILE A 193 -20.77 11.32 2.58
C ILE A 193 -21.06 12.21 3.78
N ASP A 194 -20.22 13.22 4.00
CA ASP A 194 -20.52 14.30 4.95
C ASP A 194 -21.75 15.05 4.39
N THR A 195 -22.96 14.62 4.77
CA THR A 195 -24.18 15.42 4.63
C THR A 195 -24.09 16.57 5.62
N ARG A 196 -23.45 17.67 5.19
CA ARG A 196 -23.58 18.98 5.82
C ARG A 196 -24.66 19.78 5.12
#